data_AF-A0A6L3EQG7-F1
#
_entry.id   AF-A0A6L3EQG7-F1
#
_cell.length_a   1.000
_cell.length_b   1.000
_cell.length_c   1.000
_cell.angle_alpha   90.00
_cell.angle_beta   90.00
_cell.angle_gamma   90.00
#
_symmetry.space_group_name_H-M   'P 1'
#
loop_
_entity.id
_entity.type
_entity.pdbx_description
1 polymer ?
#
loop_
_entity_poly.entity_id
_entity_poly.type
_entity_poly.pdbx_seq_one_letter_code
_entity_poly.pdbx_strand_id
1 'polypeptide(L)' 'VSLGERLSLKVIAVGVENDRQLEILKSIGCRLGQGNYLGKPVLLRGFIDAYLDQDATDVTPGTIA' A
#
# COMPACT_ATOMS: atom_id res chain seq x y z
N VAL A 1 -3.68 6.29 12.71
CA VAL A 1 -2.78 7.17 11.94
C VAL A 1 -2.09 8.19 12.85
N SER A 2 -2.85 9.06 13.53
CA SER A 2 -2.34 10.14 14.39
C SER A 2 -1.26 9.75 15.42
N LEU A 3 -1.37 8.59 16.06
CA LEU A 3 -0.33 8.12 16.99
C LEU A 3 1.01 7.89 16.29
N GLY A 4 1.01 7.24 15.11
CA GLY A 4 2.23 7.00 14.34
C GLY A 4 2.86 8.30 13.85
N GLU A 5 2.04 9.25 13.38
CA GLU A 5 2.53 10.58 12.97
C GLU A 5 3.23 11.33 14.12
N ARG A 6 2.64 11.34 15.32
CA ARG A 6 3.23 11.97 16.51
C ARG A 6 4.55 11.32 16.94
N LEU A 7 4.73 10.04 16.61
CA LEU A 7 5.95 9.28 16.88
C LEU A 7 6.94 9.32 15.70
N SER A 8 6.64 10.09 14.63
CA SER A 8 7.42 10.11 13.40
C SER A 8 7.59 8.72 12.74
N LEU A 9 6.57 7.86 12.87
CA LEU A 9 6.52 6.53 12.28
C LEU A 9 5.69 6.51 11.00
N LYS A 10 6.12 5.71 10.02
CA LYS A 10 5.28 5.35 8.87
C LYS A 10 4.22 4.36 9.32
N VAL A 11 2.96 4.61 8.94
CA VAL A 11 1.81 3.76 9.27
C VAL A 11 1.37 3.03 8.02
N ILE A 12 1.28 1.70 8.09
CA ILE A 12 0.70 0.84 7.06
C ILE A 12 -0.56 0.16 7.59
N ALA A 13 -1.64 0.22 6.82
CA ALA A 13 -2.86 -0.54 7.10
C ALA A 13 -2.78 -1.91 6.40
N VAL A 14 -2.90 -3.00 7.17
CA VAL A 14 -2.88 -4.37 6.65
C VAL A 14 -4.29 -4.94 6.62
N GLY A 15 -4.61 -5.75 5.61
CA GLY A 15 -5.93 -6.38 5.44
C GLY A 15 -6.93 -5.51 4.67
N VAL A 16 -6.47 -4.72 3.70
CA VAL A 16 -7.37 -3.98 2.80
C VAL A 16 -7.97 -4.95 1.76
N GLU A 17 -9.27 -5.19 1.88
CA GLU A 17 -10.02 -6.20 1.12
C GLU A 17 -11.08 -5.61 0.18
N ASN A 18 -11.41 -4.32 0.33
CA ASN A 18 -12.35 -3.62 -0.56
C ASN A 18 -12.06 -2.12 -0.69
N ASP A 19 -12.75 -1.50 -1.64
CA ASP A 19 -12.74 -0.07 -1.96
C ASP A 19 -13.18 0.80 -0.77
N ARG A 20 -14.23 0.41 -0.05
CA ARG A 20 -14.74 1.17 1.09
C ARG A 20 -13.69 1.33 2.19
N GLN A 21 -12.96 0.25 2.51
CA GLN A 21 -11.85 0.30 3.47
C GLN A 21 -10.73 1.21 2.98
N LEU A 22 -10.36 1.12 1.71
CA LEU A 22 -9.35 1.97 1.10
C LEU A 22 -9.71 3.46 1.21
N GLU A 23 -10.95 3.83 0.86
CA GLU A 23 -11.41 5.22 0.91
C GLU A 23 -11.45 5.77 2.34
N ILE A 24 -11.86 4.94 3.32
CA ILE A 24 -11.79 5.33 4.74
C ILE A 24 -10.32 5.58 5.14
N LEU A 25 -9.40 4.68 4.79
CA LEU A 25 -7.98 4.81 5.13
C LEU A 25 -7.36 6.08 4.55
N LYS A 26 -7.68 6.42 3.30
CA LYS A 26 -7.26 7.68 2.66
C LYS A 26 -7.82 8.89 3.39
N SER A 27 -9.12 8.88 3.72
CA SER A 27 -9.79 10.00 4.40
C SER A 27 -9.19 10.33 5.77
N ILE A 28 -8.59 9.36 6.46
CA ILE A 28 -7.92 9.55 7.75
C ILE A 28 -6.40 9.78 7.64
N GLY A 29 -5.89 10.01 6.43
CA GLY A 29 -4.48 10.30 6.15
C GLY A 29 -3.55 9.09 6.16
N CYS A 30 -4.07 7.86 6.10
CA CYS A 30 -3.21 6.68 5.95
C CYS A 30 -2.67 6.61 4.52
N ARG A 31 -1.33 6.55 4.39
CA ARG A 31 -0.63 6.65 3.10
C ARG A 31 -0.10 5.34 2.56
N LEU A 32 -0.09 4.28 3.37
CA LEU A 32 0.42 2.96 2.99
C LEU A 32 -0.64 1.90 3.30
N GLY A 33 -0.82 0.93 2.41
CA GLY A 33 -1.76 -0.16 2.57
C GLY A 33 -1.23 -1.47 2.01
N GLN A 34 -1.64 -2.58 2.62
CA GLN A 34 -1.44 -3.94 2.11
C GLN A 34 -2.73 -4.74 2.28
N GLY A 35 -3.12 -5.49 1.25
CA GLY A 35 -4.23 -6.42 1.34
C GLY A 35 -4.64 -6.93 -0.04
N ASN A 36 -5.51 -7.94 -0.05
CA ASN A 36 -5.92 -8.64 -1.27
C ASN A 36 -6.55 -7.72 -2.33
N TYR A 37 -7.15 -6.59 -1.92
CA TYR A 37 -7.69 -5.59 -2.84
C TYR A 37 -6.59 -4.80 -3.56
N LEU A 38 -5.45 -4.57 -2.90
CA LEU A 38 -4.32 -3.82 -3.45
C LEU A 38 -3.33 -4.72 -4.22
N GLY A 39 -3.25 -5.98 -3.81
CA GLY A 39 -2.41 -7.00 -4.43
C GLY A 39 -2.45 -8.27 -3.61
N LYS A 40 -2.77 -9.40 -4.26
CA LYS A 40 -2.73 -10.70 -3.60
C LYS A 40 -1.28 -11.15 -3.41
N PRO A 41 -0.97 -11.96 -2.40
CA PRO A 41 0.30 -12.68 -2.35
C PRO A 41 0.50 -13.48 -3.64
N VAL A 42 1.68 -13.34 -4.23
CA VAL A 42 2.06 -14.01 -5.48
C VAL A 42 3.41 -14.70 -5.30
N LEU A 43 3.69 -15.69 -6.15
CA LEU A 43 5.03 -16.26 -6.27
C LEU A 43 6.00 -15.21 -6.83
N LEU A 44 7.31 -15.41 -6.57
CA LEU A 44 8.37 -14.51 -7.03
C LEU A 44 8.25 -14.16 -8.52
N ARG A 45 7.97 -15.15 -9.37
CA ARG A 45 7.83 -14.92 -10.81
C ARG A 45 6.69 -13.94 -11.12
N GLY A 46 5.52 -14.16 -10.52
CA GLY A 46 4.38 -13.27 -10.65
C GLY A 46 4.63 -11.88 -10.06
N PHE A 47 5.46 -11.78 -9.02
CA PHE A 47 5.88 -10.48 -8.50
C PHE A 47 6.77 -9.72 -9.48
N ILE A 48 7.77 -10.39 -10.08
CA ILE A 48 8.67 -9.77 -11.07
C ILE A 48 7.86 -9.26 -12.27
N ASP A 49 7.03 -10.15 -12.84
CA ASP A 49 6.26 -9.84 -14.05
C ASP A 49 5.23 -8.72 -13.83
N ALA A 50 4.65 -8.59 -12.62
CA ALA A 50 3.61 -7.61 -12.33
C ALA A 50 4.13 -6.29 -11.73
N TYR A 51 5.29 -6.29 -11.07
CA TYR A 51 5.73 -5.15 -10.24
C TYR A 51 7.19 -4.70 -10.44
N LEU A 52 8.06 -5.49 -11.09
CA LEU A 52 9.48 -5.14 -11.24
C LEU A 52 9.95 -4.89 -12.69
N ASP A 53 9.19 -5.32 -13.71
CA ASP A 53 9.54 -5.11 -15.14
C ASP A 53 9.08 -3.74 -15.70
N GLN A 54 9.10 -2.68 -14.87
CA GLN A 54 8.86 -1.31 -15.32
C GLN A 54 10.18 -0.55 -15.24
N ASP A 55 10.74 -0.19 -16.40
CA ASP A 55 11.94 0.65 -16.51
C ASP A 55 11.89 1.83 -15.53
N ALA A 56 13.01 2.04 -14.83
CA ALA A 56 13.18 2.90 -13.68
C ALA A 56 12.48 4.27 -13.77
N THR A 57 11.30 4.39 -13.15
CA THR A 57 10.78 5.66 -12.65
C THR A 57 10.45 5.50 -11.18
N ASP A 58 11.32 6.05 -10.33
CA ASP A 58 11.18 6.30 -8.89
C ASP A 58 9.95 5.64 -8.22
N VAL A 59 10.05 4.34 -7.93
CA VAL A 59 9.01 3.59 -7.25
C VAL A 59 9.06 3.99 -5.77
N THR A 60 8.21 4.94 -5.37
CA THR A 60 7.84 5.05 -3.95
C THR A 60 6.85 3.92 -3.66
N PRO A 61 7.19 2.93 -2.81
CA PRO A 61 6.28 1.82 -2.56
C PRO A 61 5.04 2.31 -1.81
N GLY A 62 3.86 2.09 -2.39
CA GLY A 62 2.59 2.07 -1.66
C GLY A 62 1.87 3.40 -1.44
N THR A 63 2.14 4.45 -2.22
CA THR A 63 1.35 5.69 -2.12
C THR A 63 -0.07 5.46 -2.63
N ILE A 64 -1.00 5.35 -1.69
CA ILE A 64 -2.43 5.49 -1.96
C ILE A 64 -2.71 6.99 -2.07
N ALA A 65 -2.88 7.45 -3.33
CA ALA A 65 -3.33 8.81 -3.64
C ALA A 65 -4.73 9.07 -3.09
#